data_AF-A0A519RNH8-F1
#
_entry.id   AF-A0A519RNH8-F1
#
_cell.length_a   1.000
_cell.length_b   1.000
_cell.length_c   1.000
_cell.angle_alpha   90.00
_cell.angle_beta   90.00
_cell.angle_gamma   90.00
#
_symmetry.space_group_name_H-M   'P 1'
#
loop_
_entity.id
_entity.type
_entity.pdbx_description
1 polymer ?
#
loop_
_entity_poly.entity_id
_entity_poly.type
_entity_poly.pdbx_seq_one_letter_code
_entity_poly.pdbx_strand_id
1 'polypeptide(L)'
;MLSEQKRTLREFTHDNAVAIMIGFIVLGIILYGMQQKPDASCEYEDGLHPATVDYYNPETGREKTYSLEVEVEDCEVITIYFPKGGWLDSDHLYPEQLDRDGSATLEDDRGRTFDVQID
;
A
#
# COMPACT_ATOMS: atom_id res chain seq x y z
N MET A 1 -31.80 -18.27 38.98
CA MET A 1 -31.79 -16.82 38.64
C MET A 1 -30.43 -16.36 38.13
N LEU A 2 -29.31 -16.59 38.85
CA LEU A 2 -27.95 -16.29 38.36
C LEU A 2 -27.48 -17.15 37.17
N SER A 3 -28.03 -18.36 37.00
CA SER A 3 -27.73 -19.26 35.88
C SER A 3 -28.27 -18.73 34.55
N GLU A 4 -29.49 -18.20 34.54
CA GLU A 4 -30.14 -17.58 33.37
C GLU A 4 -29.41 -16.29 32.98
N GLN A 5 -29.10 -15.42 33.94
CA GLN A 5 -28.34 -14.19 33.70
C GLN A 5 -26.95 -14.48 33.09
N LYS A 6 -26.24 -15.51 33.57
CA LYS A 6 -24.95 -15.94 33.01
C LYS A 6 -25.09 -16.57 31.63
N ARG A 7 -26.24 -17.18 31.30
CA ARG A 7 -26.51 -17.76 29.98
C ARG A 7 -26.83 -16.68 28.95
N THR A 8 -27.66 -15.71 29.32
CA THR A 8 -27.98 -14.53 28.50
C THR A 8 -26.75 -13.64 28.25
N LEU A 9 -25.89 -13.45 29.26
CA LEU A 9 -24.60 -12.75 29.08
C LEU A 9 -23.65 -13.51 28.15
N ARG A 10 -23.61 -14.86 28.21
CA ARG A 10 -22.78 -15.67 27.31
C ARG A 10 -23.27 -15.60 25.86
N GLU A 11 -24.58 -15.68 25.64
CA GLU A 11 -25.21 -15.55 24.32
C GLU A 11 -25.01 -14.13 23.74
N PHE A 12 -25.14 -13.09 24.57
CA PHE A 12 -24.79 -11.72 24.19
C PHE A 12 -23.29 -11.56 23.85
N THR A 13 -22.39 -12.20 24.59
CA THR A 13 -20.95 -12.11 24.31
C THR A 13 -20.50 -12.90 23.09
N HIS A 14 -21.21 -13.95 22.65
CA HIS A 14 -20.74 -14.73 21.50
C HIS A 14 -21.04 -14.01 20.17
N ASP A 15 -22.27 -13.53 19.99
CA ASP A 15 -22.67 -12.84 18.76
C ASP A 15 -22.12 -11.40 18.70
N ASN A 16 -22.01 -10.72 19.85
CA ASN A 16 -21.45 -9.37 19.89
C ASN A 16 -19.93 -9.34 19.97
N ALA A 17 -19.23 -10.38 20.45
CA ALA A 17 -17.76 -10.39 20.35
C ALA A 17 -17.31 -10.48 18.89
N VAL A 18 -18.03 -11.22 18.04
CA VAL A 18 -17.76 -11.26 16.59
C VAL A 18 -18.03 -9.89 15.96
N ALA A 19 -19.15 -9.24 16.29
CA ALA A 19 -19.46 -7.90 15.80
C ALA A 19 -18.50 -6.81 16.31
N ILE A 20 -18.04 -6.91 17.57
CA ILE A 20 -17.06 -6.00 18.18
C ILE A 20 -15.67 -6.22 17.58
N MET A 21 -15.25 -7.48 17.34
CA MET A 21 -13.99 -7.81 16.69
C MET A 21 -13.97 -7.36 15.23
N ILE A 22 -15.05 -7.59 14.48
CA ILE A 22 -15.22 -7.05 13.11
C ILE A 22 -15.24 -5.52 13.15
N GLY A 23 -15.90 -4.92 14.14
CA GLY A 23 -15.91 -3.47 14.33
C GLY A 23 -14.51 -2.88 14.55
N PHE A 24 -13.64 -3.52 15.35
CA PHE A 24 -12.25 -3.09 15.53
C PHE A 24 -11.36 -3.37 14.33
N ILE A 25 -11.60 -4.45 13.59
CA ILE A 25 -10.88 -4.75 12.35
C ILE A 25 -11.27 -3.76 11.25
N VAL A 26 -12.56 -3.48 11.07
CA VAL A 26 -13.07 -2.50 10.09
C VAL A 26 -12.72 -1.08 10.50
N LEU A 27 -12.79 -0.72 11.80
CA LEU A 27 -12.32 0.58 12.28
C LEU A 27 -10.79 0.68 12.17
N GLY A 28 -10.04 -0.42 12.35
CA GLY A 28 -8.60 -0.47 12.14
C GLY A 28 -8.23 -0.31 10.66
N ILE A 29 -8.96 -0.95 9.75
CA ILE A 29 -8.80 -0.81 8.29
C ILE A 29 -9.22 0.59 7.83
N ILE A 30 -10.32 1.14 8.35
CA ILE A 30 -10.76 2.51 8.04
C ILE A 30 -9.80 3.53 8.67
N LEU A 31 -9.32 3.35 9.90
CA LEU A 31 -8.33 4.24 10.51
C LEU A 31 -6.97 4.15 9.80
N TYR A 32 -6.56 2.96 9.35
CA TYR A 32 -5.36 2.76 8.55
C TYR A 32 -5.53 3.38 7.15
N GLY A 33 -6.69 3.19 6.51
CA GLY A 33 -7.05 3.80 5.23
C GLY A 33 -7.42 5.30 5.29
N MET A 34 -7.52 5.88 6.49
CA MET A 34 -7.68 7.32 6.70
C MET A 34 -6.32 8.01 7.00
N GLN A 35 -5.21 7.27 6.93
CA GLN A 35 -3.87 7.82 7.05
C GLN A 35 -3.38 8.42 5.71
N GLN A 36 -4.20 9.20 5.02
CA GLN A 36 -3.74 10.04 3.92
C GLN A 36 -4.16 11.47 4.20
N LYS A 37 -3.24 12.21 4.83
CA LYS A 37 -3.26 13.67 4.81
C LYS A 37 -2.26 14.11 3.75
N PRO A 38 -2.65 14.35 2.49
CA PRO A 38 -1.82 15.16 1.64
C PRO A 38 -2.04 16.62 2.05
N ASP A 39 -0.97 17.25 2.52
CA ASP A 39 -0.43 18.44 1.84
C ASP A 39 0.66 19.04 2.75
N ALA A 40 1.81 18.38 2.75
CA ALA A 40 3.06 19.10 2.86
C ALA A 40 3.63 19.18 1.44
N SER A 41 3.03 20.02 0.60
CA SER A 41 3.43 20.40 -0.77
C SER A 41 4.35 19.37 -1.42
N CYS A 42 3.75 18.35 -2.02
CA CYS A 42 4.54 17.45 -2.82
C CYS A 42 5.27 18.22 -3.93
N GLU A 43 6.55 17.94 -4.06
CA GLU A 43 7.45 18.67 -4.97
C GLU A 43 7.42 18.12 -6.40
N TYR A 44 6.70 17.02 -6.63
CA TYR A 44 6.62 16.31 -7.91
C TYR A 44 5.28 16.58 -8.58
N GLU A 45 5.32 17.09 -9.81
CA GLU A 45 4.13 17.30 -10.63
C GLU A 45 3.54 15.97 -11.13
N ASP A 46 2.24 15.93 -11.42
CA ASP A 46 1.65 14.76 -12.06
C ASP A 46 2.23 14.53 -13.46
N GLY A 47 2.48 13.27 -13.81
CA GLY A 47 2.96 12.87 -15.13
C GLY A 47 4.15 11.92 -15.10
N LEU A 48 4.86 11.85 -16.23
CA LEU A 48 6.00 10.94 -16.42
C LEU A 48 7.29 11.57 -15.91
N HIS A 49 7.99 10.83 -15.05
CA HIS A 49 9.29 11.22 -14.50
C HIS A 49 10.35 10.16 -14.80
N PRO A 50 11.58 10.57 -15.15
CA PRO A 50 12.73 9.66 -15.16
C PRO A 50 13.05 9.24 -13.73
N ALA A 51 13.32 7.96 -13.54
CA ALA A 51 13.64 7.42 -12.23
C ALA A 51 14.65 6.28 -12.30
N THR A 52 15.43 6.17 -11.23
CA THR A 52 16.20 4.97 -10.91
C THR A 52 15.31 4.02 -10.11
N VAL A 53 15.17 2.77 -10.56
CA VAL A 53 14.31 1.76 -9.93
C VAL A 53 15.13 0.52 -9.59
N ASP A 54 15.28 0.25 -8.30
CA ASP A 54 15.89 -0.96 -7.77
C ASP A 54 14.83 -2.02 -7.50
N TYR A 55 14.88 -3.10 -8.29
CA TYR A 55 13.98 -4.23 -8.19
C TYR A 55 14.58 -5.33 -7.31
N TYR A 56 13.75 -5.95 -6.45
CA TYR A 56 14.09 -7.17 -5.74
C TYR A 56 12.96 -8.22 -5.78
N ASN A 57 13.33 -9.48 -5.97
CA ASN A 57 12.42 -10.63 -5.92
C ASN A 57 12.81 -11.57 -4.77
N PRO A 58 12.00 -11.67 -3.70
CA PRO A 58 12.34 -12.49 -2.53
C PRO A 58 12.31 -13.99 -2.82
N GLU A 59 11.47 -14.45 -3.76
CA GLU A 59 11.38 -15.89 -4.09
C GLU A 59 12.66 -16.43 -4.73
N THR A 60 13.33 -15.60 -5.53
CA THR A 60 14.53 -15.98 -6.29
C THR A 60 15.82 -15.34 -5.79
N GLY A 61 15.72 -14.36 -4.89
CA GLY A 61 16.84 -13.54 -4.41
C GLY A 61 17.49 -12.70 -5.51
N ARG A 62 16.77 -12.40 -6.59
CA ARG A 62 17.28 -11.62 -7.72
C ARG A 62 17.02 -10.14 -7.50
N GLU A 63 18.06 -9.33 -7.73
CA GLU A 63 18.00 -7.87 -7.72
C GLU A 63 18.44 -7.29 -9.06
N LYS A 64 17.94 -6.10 -9.42
CA LYS A 64 18.41 -5.36 -10.58
C LYS A 64 18.01 -3.89 -10.52
N THR A 65 18.96 -3.01 -10.83
CA THR A 65 18.73 -1.58 -11.05
C THR A 65 18.33 -1.29 -12.50
N TYR A 66 17.38 -0.39 -12.68
CA TYR A 66 16.94 0.10 -13.98
C TYR A 66 16.87 1.63 -13.97
N SER A 67 17.06 2.25 -15.13
CA SER A 67 16.63 3.63 -15.40
C SER A 67 15.36 3.55 -16.23
N LEU A 68 14.21 3.90 -15.63
CA LEU A 68 12.87 3.74 -16.19
C LEU A 68 12.11 5.06 -16.18
N GLU A 69 10.97 5.09 -16.86
CA GLU A 69 9.96 6.13 -16.66
C GLU A 69 8.92 5.61 -15.66
N VAL A 70 8.52 6.48 -14.73
CA VAL A 70 7.43 6.22 -13.78
C VAL A 70 6.36 7.30 -13.92
N GLU A 71 5.11 6.93 -13.68
CA GLU A 71 3.99 7.87 -13.68
C GLU A 71 3.63 8.22 -12.24
N VAL A 72 3.57 9.52 -11.96
CA VAL A 72 3.19 10.09 -10.67
C VAL A 72 1.82 10.73 -10.81
N GLU A 73 0.90 10.41 -9.89
CA GLU A 73 -0.41 11.07 -9.76
C GLU A 73 -0.70 11.25 -8.27
N ASP A 74 -1.12 12.45 -7.86
CA ASP A 74 -1.40 12.77 -6.45
C ASP A 74 -0.20 12.43 -5.51
N CYS A 75 1.01 12.50 -6.08
CA CYS A 75 2.29 12.19 -5.44
C CYS A 75 2.50 10.75 -5.03
N GLU A 76 1.74 9.85 -5.62
CA GLU A 76 1.96 8.43 -5.58
C GLU A 76 2.56 7.97 -6.90
N VAL A 77 3.48 7.01 -6.86
CA VAL A 77 3.93 6.32 -8.07
C VAL A 77 2.85 5.30 -8.46
N ILE A 78 2.14 5.56 -9.55
CA ILE A 78 1.00 4.74 -9.98
C ILE A 78 1.37 3.72 -11.07
N THR A 79 2.42 3.98 -11.85
CA THR A 79 2.85 3.11 -12.96
C THR A 79 4.38 3.08 -13.10
N ILE A 80 4.96 1.91 -13.37
CA ILE A 80 6.38 1.72 -13.73
C ILE A 80 6.49 1.12 -15.14
N TYR A 81 7.16 1.80 -16.08
CA TYR A 81 7.31 1.36 -17.47
C TYR A 81 8.62 0.60 -17.72
N PHE A 82 8.56 -0.61 -18.29
CA PHE A 82 9.76 -1.44 -18.53
C PHE A 82 10.29 -1.34 -19.99
N PRO A 83 11.62 -1.43 -20.21
CA PRO A 83 12.25 -1.08 -21.50
C PRO A 83 11.97 -2.08 -22.64
N LYS A 84 11.45 -3.27 -22.33
CA LYS A 84 11.10 -4.29 -23.33
C LYS A 84 9.60 -4.35 -23.62
N GLY A 85 8.87 -3.31 -23.24
CA GLY A 85 7.42 -3.30 -23.18
C GLY A 85 6.91 -3.93 -21.89
N GLY A 86 5.65 -3.62 -21.57
CA GLY A 86 5.02 -3.96 -20.30
C GLY A 86 5.16 -2.84 -19.28
N TRP A 87 4.18 -2.78 -18.39
CA TRP A 87 4.11 -1.85 -17.27
C TRP A 87 3.59 -2.59 -16.05
N LEU A 88 3.90 -2.06 -14.87
CA LEU A 88 3.21 -2.41 -13.64
C LEU A 88 2.38 -1.19 -13.26
N ASP A 89 1.07 -1.36 -13.19
CA ASP A 89 0.09 -0.35 -12.78
C ASP A 89 -0.65 -0.83 -11.53
N SER A 90 -1.58 -0.01 -11.05
CA SER A 90 -2.38 -0.26 -9.84
C SER A 90 -3.18 -1.58 -9.82
N ASP A 91 -3.34 -2.27 -10.95
CA ASP A 91 -3.95 -3.61 -10.98
C ASP A 91 -3.04 -4.68 -10.37
N HIS A 92 -1.72 -4.48 -10.41
CA HIS A 92 -0.72 -5.43 -9.93
C HIS A 92 0.34 -4.81 -8.99
N LEU A 93 0.40 -3.49 -8.89
CA LEU A 93 1.33 -2.72 -8.10
C LEU A 93 0.55 -1.96 -7.03
N TYR A 94 1.04 -1.93 -5.80
CA TYR A 94 0.48 -1.07 -4.77
C TYR A 94 1.14 0.32 -4.89
N PRO A 95 0.38 1.37 -5.25
CA PRO A 95 0.92 2.72 -5.33
C PRO A 95 1.42 3.17 -3.95
N GLU A 96 2.51 3.93 -3.94
CA GLU A 96 3.09 4.47 -2.71
C GLU A 96 3.48 5.94 -2.91
N GLN A 97 3.34 6.71 -1.83
CA GLN A 97 3.63 8.14 -1.84
C GLN A 97 5.13 8.41 -1.92
N LEU A 98 5.53 9.33 -2.79
CA LEU A 98 6.89 9.88 -2.81
C LEU A 98 7.14 10.67 -1.53
N ASP A 99 8.30 10.42 -0.91
CA ASP A 99 8.79 11.27 0.16
C ASP A 99 9.33 12.60 -0.39
N ARG A 100 9.86 13.44 0.52
CA ARG A 100 10.39 14.77 0.15
C ARG A 100 11.64 14.72 -0.71
N ASP A 101 12.35 13.60 -0.71
CA ASP A 101 13.58 13.40 -1.47
C ASP A 101 13.29 12.66 -2.80
N GLY A 102 12.01 12.37 -3.08
CA GLY A 102 11.58 11.69 -4.31
C GLY A 102 11.78 10.19 -4.27
N SER A 103 11.82 9.60 -3.08
CA SER A 103 11.93 8.16 -2.90
C SER A 103 10.56 7.54 -2.57
N ALA A 104 10.30 6.34 -3.09
CA ALA A 104 9.18 5.49 -2.69
C ALA A 104 9.55 4.01 -2.79
N THR A 105 9.03 3.17 -1.91
CA THR A 105 9.18 1.71 -1.98
C THR A 105 7.82 1.10 -2.27
N LEU A 106 7.67 0.51 -3.46
CA LEU A 106 6.45 -0.14 -3.88
C LEU A 106 6.58 -1.65 -3.76
N GLU A 107 5.44 -2.32 -3.56
CA GLU A 107 5.32 -3.77 -3.60
C GLU A 107 4.29 -4.15 -4.65
N ASP A 108 4.44 -5.32 -5.27
CA ASP A 108 3.43 -5.87 -6.17
C ASP A 108 2.65 -7.04 -5.55
N ASP A 109 1.66 -7.56 -6.27
CA ASP A 109 0.82 -8.69 -5.85
C ASP A 109 1.57 -10.03 -5.62
N ARG A 110 2.89 -10.06 -5.88
CA ARG A 110 3.80 -11.21 -5.69
C ARG A 110 4.88 -10.94 -4.65
N GLY A 111 4.81 -9.84 -3.93
CA GLY A 111 5.79 -9.47 -2.90
C GLY A 111 7.16 -9.08 -3.46
N ARG A 112 7.24 -8.70 -4.74
CA ARG A 112 8.45 -8.10 -5.33
C ARG A 112 8.47 -6.63 -4.96
N THR A 113 9.64 -6.11 -4.59
CA THR A 113 9.79 -4.71 -4.20
C THR A 113 10.47 -3.89 -5.29
N PHE A 114 10.09 -2.62 -5.35
CA PHE A 114 10.59 -1.63 -6.30
C PHE A 114 10.91 -0.35 -5.53
N ASP A 115 12.19 -0.12 -5.27
CA ASP A 115 12.66 1.14 -4.68
C ASP A 115 12.87 2.14 -5.81
N VAL A 116 12.01 3.16 -5.86
CA VAL A 116 11.96 4.20 -6.88
C VAL A 116 12.62 5.46 -6.33
N GLN A 117 13.49 6.07 -7.14
CA GLN A 117 14.10 7.37 -6.91
C GLN A 117 13.90 8.24 -8.14
N ILE A 118 13.19 9.36 -8.02
CA ILE A 118 13.05 10.36 -9.10
C ILE A 118 14.41 11.05 -9.35
N ASP A 119 14.77 11.27 -10.63
CA ASP A 119 16.04 11.87 -11.08
C ASP A 119 16.00 13.41 -11.23
#